data_AF-A0A552G019-F1
#
_entry.id   AF-A0A552G019-F1
#
_cell.length_a   1.000
_cell.length_b   1.000
_cell.length_c   1.000
_cell.angle_alpha   90.00
_cell.angle_beta   90.00
_cell.angle_gamma   90.00
#
_symmetry.space_group_name_H-M   'P 1'
#
loop_
_entity.id
_entity.type
_entity.pdbx_description
1 polymer ?
#
loop_
_entity_poly.entity_id
_entity_poly.type
_entity_poly.pdbx_seq_one_letter_code
_entity_poly.pdbx_strand_id
1 'polypeptide(L)'
;MATTEALNPSQFSLLTNLTADRSSSPNPQQEMDKVIILVNAEAQASGQMSRLSPVTEKMVIALKNAVPKSLAVEVTGTASLWSKMESGKTSQNNLIWCPLTIQLPNWVNFPGKKVYQACRDIEERRTWVAHTLHYKTSQGDSSFGDLWLPITVTSKGLEYGEVIGEGMIPNAYSQPISLERESLKSLHRLAAQLLDNLQAPASVYLLQFRLAHREVVFDRLWPFPAAPAIASLRGQQTDLYAAYWNCLRRQAMLDHSLAI
;
A
#
# COMPACT_ATOMS: atom_id res chain seq x y z
N MET A 1 59.74 -75.73 8.48
CA MET A 1 58.37 -75.92 8.99
C MET A 1 57.62 -74.65 8.59
N ALA A 2 56.85 -74.68 7.50
CA ALA A 2 55.44 -75.09 7.48
C ALA A 2 54.61 -74.08 8.30
N THR A 3 53.60 -73.39 7.80
CA THR A 3 52.73 -73.65 6.64
C THR A 3 51.90 -72.41 6.38
N THR A 4 51.64 -72.17 5.10
CA THR A 4 50.49 -71.42 4.57
C THR A 4 49.19 -72.03 5.10
N GLU A 5 48.27 -71.22 5.63
CA GLU A 5 46.84 -71.57 5.64
C GLU A 5 46.00 -70.32 5.33
N ALA A 6 45.42 -70.36 4.14
CA ALA A 6 44.27 -69.57 3.74
C ALA A 6 43.02 -70.44 3.92
N LEU A 7 41.99 -69.91 4.56
CA LEU A 7 40.60 -70.40 4.63
C LEU A 7 39.76 -69.18 5.03
N ASN A 8 38.55 -68.92 4.56
CA ASN A 8 37.74 -69.31 3.41
C ASN A 8 36.59 -68.27 3.40
N PRO A 9 36.06 -67.85 2.25
CA PRO A 9 35.09 -66.78 2.11
C PRO A 9 33.67 -67.32 2.25
N SER A 10 32.79 -66.62 2.97
CA SER A 10 31.33 -66.71 2.79
C SER A 10 30.58 -66.01 3.93
N GLN A 11 30.51 -64.67 3.96
CA GLN A 11 29.33 -63.98 4.51
C GLN A 11 29.08 -62.67 3.75
N PHE A 12 27.95 -62.68 3.03
CA PHE A 12 27.23 -61.58 2.39
C PHE A 12 27.75 -60.98 1.06
N SER A 13 27.43 -61.72 0.00
CA SER A 13 26.65 -61.27 -1.19
C SER A 13 26.38 -59.75 -1.30
N LEU A 14 26.89 -59.09 -2.35
CA LEU A 14 26.22 -58.89 -3.67
C LEU A 14 24.94 -58.01 -3.51
N LEU A 15 24.87 -56.79 -4.03
CA LEU A 15 25.01 -56.42 -5.44
C LEU A 15 25.40 -54.94 -5.62
N THR A 16 26.46 -54.72 -6.37
CA THR A 16 26.59 -53.63 -7.35
C THR A 16 25.41 -53.65 -8.33
N ASN A 17 24.86 -52.49 -8.68
CA ASN A 17 24.72 -52.03 -10.07
C ASN A 17 23.82 -50.78 -10.22
N LEU A 18 24.22 -49.92 -11.18
CA LEU A 18 23.37 -49.19 -12.15
C LEU A 18 22.33 -48.23 -11.52
N THR A 19 22.24 -46.94 -11.83
CA THR A 19 22.36 -46.23 -13.10
C THR A 19 22.04 -44.76 -12.82
N ALA A 20 22.62 -43.88 -13.65
CA ALA A 20 22.01 -42.68 -14.21
C ALA A 20 21.11 -41.77 -13.33
N ASP A 21 21.59 -40.53 -13.24
CA ASP A 21 20.82 -39.34 -13.59
C ASP A 21 19.66 -38.96 -12.64
N ARG A 22 19.92 -37.92 -11.84
CA ARG A 22 18.94 -36.90 -11.49
C ARG A 22 19.70 -35.60 -11.27
N SER A 23 19.83 -34.87 -12.37
CA SER A 23 19.54 -33.44 -12.40
C SER A 23 19.10 -32.89 -11.05
N SER A 24 19.94 -32.06 -10.45
CA SER A 24 19.53 -31.13 -9.41
C SER A 24 18.55 -30.15 -10.06
N SER A 25 17.27 -30.52 -10.07
CA SER A 25 16.16 -29.65 -10.38
C SER A 25 16.31 -28.37 -9.55
N PRO A 26 16.23 -27.17 -10.15
CA PRO A 26 15.98 -25.99 -9.37
C PRO A 26 14.65 -26.20 -8.63
N ASN A 27 14.67 -25.90 -7.34
CA ASN A 27 13.53 -25.86 -6.44
C ASN A 27 12.28 -25.24 -7.11
N PRO A 28 11.06 -25.67 -6.74
CA PRO A 28 9.83 -25.22 -7.38
C PRO A 28 9.75 -23.70 -7.30
N GLN A 29 9.32 -23.10 -8.40
CA GLN A 29 9.03 -21.68 -8.55
C GLN A 29 8.58 -21.08 -7.22
N GLN A 30 9.45 -20.30 -6.59
CA GLN A 30 9.05 -19.43 -5.50
C GLN A 30 7.96 -18.53 -6.09
N GLU A 31 6.71 -18.85 -5.78
CA GLU A 31 5.52 -18.27 -6.42
C GLU A 31 5.65 -16.74 -6.27
N MET A 32 5.94 -16.05 -7.38
CA MET A 32 6.35 -14.65 -7.33
C MET A 32 5.23 -13.82 -6.73
N ASP A 33 5.57 -12.97 -5.75
CA ASP A 33 4.59 -12.06 -5.16
C ASP A 33 3.89 -11.27 -6.26
N LYS A 34 2.58 -11.49 -6.40
CA LYS A 34 1.77 -10.78 -7.38
C LYS A 34 1.20 -9.54 -6.72
N VAL A 35 1.43 -8.39 -7.33
CA VAL A 35 0.96 -7.09 -6.84
C VAL A 35 -0.37 -6.76 -7.48
N ILE A 36 -1.40 -6.54 -6.67
CA ILE A 36 -2.72 -6.11 -7.17
C ILE A 36 -2.93 -4.64 -6.79
N ILE A 37 -2.87 -3.76 -7.77
CA ILE A 37 -3.21 -2.35 -7.62
C ILE A 37 -4.73 -2.21 -7.76
N LEU A 38 -5.40 -1.80 -6.69
CA LEU A 38 -6.85 -1.58 -6.68
C LEU A 38 -7.17 -0.12 -6.96
N VAL A 39 -8.04 0.11 -7.94
CA VAL A 39 -8.50 1.45 -8.35
C VAL A 39 -10.03 1.52 -8.35
N ASN A 40 -10.58 2.72 -8.37
CA ASN A 40 -12.01 2.87 -8.64
C ASN A 40 -12.32 2.38 -10.04
N ALA A 41 -13.37 1.55 -10.16
CA ALA A 41 -13.96 1.22 -11.44
C ALA A 41 -14.95 2.35 -11.81
N GLU A 42 -14.68 3.10 -12.87
CA GLU A 42 -15.69 3.99 -13.44
C GLU A 42 -16.61 3.15 -14.35
N ALA A 43 -17.90 3.05 -14.04
CA ALA A 43 -18.83 2.36 -14.94
C ALA A 43 -18.97 3.18 -16.24
N GLN A 44 -18.61 2.59 -17.39
CA GLN A 44 -19.08 3.09 -18.70
C GLN A 44 -20.38 2.36 -19.04
N ALA A 45 -21.35 3.07 -19.64
CA ALA A 45 -22.63 2.53 -20.12
C ALA A 45 -22.50 1.55 -21.31
N SER A 46 -21.30 1.02 -21.58
CA SER A 46 -20.96 0.19 -22.72
C SER A 46 -19.88 -0.78 -22.27
N GLY A 47 -20.17 -2.09 -22.31
CA GLY A 47 -19.44 -3.17 -21.65
C GLY A 47 -18.01 -3.49 -22.13
N GLN A 48 -17.16 -2.47 -22.30
CA GLN A 48 -15.71 -2.62 -22.41
C GLN A 48 -15.00 -2.02 -21.20
N MET A 49 -13.78 -2.51 -20.96
CA MET A 49 -12.95 -2.18 -19.81
C MET A 49 -12.90 -0.66 -19.57
N SER A 50 -13.36 -0.25 -18.39
CA SER A 50 -13.36 1.13 -17.90
C SER A 50 -12.01 1.80 -18.14
N ARG A 51 -12.00 2.84 -18.97
CA ARG A 51 -10.82 3.69 -19.13
C ARG A 51 -10.63 4.46 -17.83
N LEU A 52 -9.48 4.28 -17.18
CA LEU A 52 -9.14 5.02 -15.97
C LEU A 52 -9.12 6.53 -16.26
N SER A 53 -9.51 7.36 -15.29
CA SER A 53 -9.32 8.80 -15.42
C SER A 53 -7.83 9.14 -15.57
N PRO A 54 -7.45 10.23 -16.27
CA PRO A 54 -6.05 10.59 -16.49
C PRO A 54 -5.23 10.75 -15.20
N VAL A 55 -5.88 11.16 -14.11
CA VAL A 55 -5.26 11.26 -12.79
C VAL A 55 -4.98 9.88 -12.22
N THR A 56 -5.96 8.97 -12.27
CA THR A 56 -5.79 7.58 -11.82
C THR A 56 -4.72 6.86 -12.63
N GLU A 57 -4.66 7.07 -13.95
CA GLU A 57 -3.58 6.54 -14.80
C GLU A 57 -2.19 6.98 -14.32
N LYS A 58 -2.01 8.26 -14.00
CA LYS A 58 -0.75 8.78 -13.45
C LYS A 58 -0.38 8.14 -12.11
N MET A 59 -1.36 8.00 -11.21
CA MET A 59 -1.14 7.33 -9.91
C MET A 59 -0.70 5.87 -10.10
N VAL A 60 -1.37 5.14 -11.00
CA VAL A 60 -1.05 3.74 -11.33
C VAL A 60 0.34 3.63 -11.95
N ILE A 61 0.70 4.51 -12.88
CA ILE A 61 2.03 4.53 -13.52
C ILE A 61 3.10 4.79 -12.46
N ALA A 62 2.90 5.78 -11.59
CA ALA A 62 3.85 6.10 -10.52
C ALA A 62 4.07 4.91 -9.59
N LEU A 63 3.00 4.26 -9.13
CA LEU A 63 3.12 3.08 -8.28
C LEU A 63 3.75 1.89 -9.01
N LYS A 64 3.41 1.65 -10.28
CA LYS A 64 4.06 0.61 -11.09
C LYS A 64 5.56 0.82 -11.21
N ASN A 65 6.01 2.07 -11.36
CA ASN A 65 7.43 2.39 -11.44
C ASN A 65 8.17 2.18 -10.11
N ALA A 66 7.47 2.28 -8.98
CA ALA A 66 8.01 1.99 -7.66
C ALA A 66 8.15 0.47 -7.39
N VAL A 67 7.32 -0.36 -8.02
CA VAL A 67 7.36 -1.81 -7.86
C VAL A 67 8.55 -2.40 -8.66
N PRO A 68 9.36 -3.29 -8.08
CA PRO A 68 10.43 -3.98 -8.81
C PRO A 68 9.90 -4.72 -10.04
N LYS A 69 10.60 -4.61 -11.16
CA LYS A 69 10.24 -5.25 -12.44
C LYS A 69 10.16 -6.79 -12.37
N SER A 70 10.73 -7.39 -11.32
CA SER A 70 10.64 -8.83 -11.06
C SER A 70 9.27 -9.28 -10.58
N LEU A 71 8.41 -8.36 -10.10
CA LEU A 71 7.08 -8.68 -9.62
C LEU A 71 6.02 -8.45 -10.71
N ALA A 72 5.07 -9.37 -10.80
CA ALA A 72 3.93 -9.21 -11.70
C ALA A 72 2.94 -8.20 -11.12
N VAL A 73 2.64 -7.14 -11.85
CA VAL A 73 1.69 -6.10 -11.42
C VAL A 73 0.40 -6.18 -12.24
N GLU A 74 -0.72 -6.40 -11.57
CA GLU A 74 -2.06 -6.32 -12.13
C GLU A 74 -2.79 -5.08 -11.60
N VAL A 75 -3.55 -4.42 -12.47
CA VAL A 75 -4.44 -3.31 -12.09
C VAL A 75 -5.88 -3.80 -12.21
N THR A 76 -6.64 -3.66 -11.13
CA THR A 76 -8.02 -4.13 -11.07
C THR A 76 -8.93 -3.09 -10.45
N GLY A 77 -10.07 -2.85 -11.10
CA GLY A 77 -11.15 -2.05 -10.55
C GLY A 77 -11.86 -2.79 -9.43
N THR A 78 -12.22 -2.11 -8.34
CA THR A 78 -12.87 -2.74 -7.17
C THR A 78 -14.19 -3.42 -7.52
N ALA A 79 -14.95 -2.92 -8.50
CA ALA A 79 -16.22 -3.51 -8.93
C ALA A 79 -16.06 -4.88 -9.64
N SER A 80 -14.96 -5.10 -10.36
CA SER A 80 -14.69 -6.36 -11.07
C SER A 80 -13.85 -7.35 -10.27
N LEU A 81 -13.42 -6.96 -9.06
CA LEU A 81 -12.52 -7.75 -8.23
C LEU A 81 -13.15 -9.09 -7.83
N TRP A 82 -14.43 -9.11 -7.44
CA TRP A 82 -15.10 -10.35 -7.01
C TRP A 82 -15.11 -11.41 -8.11
N SER A 83 -15.59 -11.07 -9.30
CA SER A 83 -15.65 -11.98 -10.44
C SER A 83 -14.27 -12.52 -10.87
N LYS A 84 -13.21 -11.72 -10.70
CA LYS A 84 -11.84 -12.17 -10.97
C LYS A 84 -11.34 -13.17 -9.92
N MET A 85 -11.65 -12.96 -8.65
CA MET A 85 -11.26 -13.88 -7.58
C MET A 85 -11.94 -15.24 -7.72
N GLU A 86 -13.23 -15.27 -8.07
CA GLU A 86 -13.97 -16.52 -8.30
C GLU A 86 -13.47 -17.31 -9.50
N SER A 87 -12.88 -16.65 -10.50
CA SER A 87 -12.35 -17.32 -11.71
C SER A 87 -11.12 -18.19 -11.47
N GLY A 88 -10.62 -18.30 -10.22
CA GLY A 88 -9.52 -19.19 -9.83
C GLY A 88 -8.15 -18.83 -10.43
N LYS A 89 -8.04 -17.71 -11.16
CA LYS A 89 -6.79 -17.28 -11.83
C LYS A 89 -5.78 -16.62 -10.89
N THR A 90 -6.09 -16.48 -9.61
CA THR A 90 -5.23 -15.81 -8.64
C THR A 90 -5.17 -16.63 -7.35
N SER A 91 -4.06 -17.35 -7.13
CA SER A 91 -3.72 -17.92 -5.83
C SER A 91 -3.68 -16.79 -4.79
N GLN A 92 -4.33 -16.96 -3.63
CA GLN A 92 -4.34 -15.95 -2.56
C GLN A 92 -3.04 -15.93 -1.76
N ASN A 93 -2.28 -17.02 -1.80
CA ASN A 93 -0.96 -17.08 -1.21
C ASN A 93 -0.03 -16.26 -2.11
N ASN A 94 0.64 -15.24 -1.55
CA ASN A 94 1.59 -14.33 -2.22
C ASN A 94 0.98 -13.16 -3.00
N LEU A 95 -0.16 -12.62 -2.53
CA LEU A 95 -0.70 -11.36 -3.04
C LEU A 95 -0.34 -10.17 -2.15
N ILE A 96 0.21 -9.12 -2.77
CA ILE A 96 0.38 -7.81 -2.13
C ILE A 96 -0.71 -6.87 -2.63
N TRP A 97 -1.67 -6.55 -1.75
CA TRP A 97 -2.71 -5.58 -2.02
C TRP A 97 -2.15 -4.16 -1.97
N CYS A 98 -2.32 -3.41 -3.06
CA CYS A 98 -1.92 -2.01 -3.16
C CYS A 98 -3.11 -1.11 -3.50
N PRO A 99 -3.97 -0.76 -2.53
CA PRO A 99 -5.09 0.11 -2.82
C PRO A 99 -4.68 1.54 -3.17
N LEU A 100 -5.18 2.03 -4.29
CA LEU A 100 -5.16 3.45 -4.69
C LEU A 100 -6.58 4.03 -4.70
N THR A 101 -7.47 3.44 -3.90
CA THR A 101 -8.85 3.91 -3.70
C THR A 101 -9.31 3.68 -2.27
N ILE A 102 -10.17 4.57 -1.79
CA ILE A 102 -10.89 4.43 -0.52
C ILE A 102 -12.12 3.50 -0.65
N GLN A 103 -12.63 3.27 -1.86
CA GLN A 103 -13.82 2.47 -2.12
C GLN A 103 -13.50 0.98 -2.21
N LEU A 104 -12.96 0.41 -1.13
CA LEU A 104 -12.67 -1.01 -1.04
C LEU A 104 -13.90 -1.81 -0.60
N PRO A 105 -14.15 -2.98 -1.22
CA PRO A 105 -15.17 -3.90 -0.72
C PRO A 105 -14.83 -4.42 0.67
N ASN A 106 -15.83 -4.55 1.54
CA ASN A 106 -15.63 -4.95 2.94
C ASN A 106 -15.08 -6.37 3.12
N TRP A 107 -15.17 -7.23 2.08
CA TRP A 107 -14.66 -8.59 2.12
C TRP A 107 -13.15 -8.66 1.83
N VAL A 108 -12.54 -7.63 1.22
CA VAL A 108 -11.09 -7.59 1.02
C VAL A 108 -10.40 -7.51 2.38
N ASN A 109 -9.47 -8.43 2.63
CA ASN A 109 -8.75 -8.52 3.90
C ASN A 109 -7.26 -8.20 3.70
N PHE A 110 -6.76 -7.22 4.44
CA PHE A 110 -5.37 -6.76 4.42
C PHE A 110 -5.10 -5.92 5.68
N PRO A 111 -3.83 -5.72 6.09
CA PRO A 111 -3.49 -5.05 7.35
C PRO A 111 -4.15 -3.67 7.56
N GLY A 112 -4.31 -2.89 6.49
CA GLY A 112 -4.91 -1.55 6.53
C GLY A 112 -6.45 -1.48 6.56
N LYS A 113 -7.16 -2.61 6.49
CA LYS A 113 -8.63 -2.64 6.29
C LYS A 113 -9.41 -1.72 7.22
N LYS A 114 -9.15 -1.80 8.54
CA LYS A 114 -9.87 -0.99 9.55
C LYS A 114 -9.65 0.51 9.33
N VAL A 115 -8.45 0.91 8.97
CA VAL A 115 -8.12 2.32 8.72
C VAL A 115 -8.79 2.83 7.45
N TYR A 116 -8.85 2.01 6.39
CA TYR A 116 -9.62 2.36 5.19
C TYR A 116 -11.11 2.53 5.49
N GLN A 117 -11.69 1.65 6.32
CA GLN A 117 -13.09 1.78 6.74
C GLN A 117 -13.31 3.07 7.54
N ALA A 118 -12.46 3.37 8.51
CA ALA A 118 -12.54 4.58 9.32
C ALA A 118 -12.27 5.88 8.53
N CYS A 119 -11.44 5.82 7.48
CA CYS A 119 -11.20 6.96 6.59
C CYS A 119 -12.34 7.15 5.57
N ARG A 120 -13.12 6.10 5.27
CA ARG A 120 -14.30 6.17 4.41
C ARG A 120 -15.49 6.82 5.12
N ASP A 121 -15.62 6.64 6.42
CA ASP A 121 -16.62 7.34 7.24
C ASP A 121 -16.15 8.75 7.62
N ILE A 122 -16.32 9.67 6.66
CA ILE A 122 -15.83 11.05 6.78
C ILE A 122 -16.51 11.78 7.95
N GLU A 123 -17.81 11.58 8.14
CA GLU A 123 -18.59 12.31 9.15
C GLU A 123 -18.30 11.81 10.56
N GLU A 124 -18.16 10.50 10.76
CA GLU A 124 -17.70 9.96 12.04
C GLU A 124 -16.30 10.49 12.37
N ARG A 125 -15.40 10.51 11.38
CA ARG A 125 -14.02 10.96 11.59
C ARG A 125 -13.93 12.45 11.92
N ARG A 126 -14.70 13.29 11.22
CA ARG A 126 -14.80 14.73 11.52
C ARG A 126 -15.39 14.96 12.91
N THR A 127 -16.45 14.26 13.27
CA THR A 127 -17.07 14.36 14.60
C THR A 127 -16.08 13.99 15.69
N TRP A 128 -15.33 12.89 15.53
CA TRP A 128 -14.31 12.47 16.48
C TRP A 128 -13.19 13.50 16.63
N VAL A 129 -12.67 14.05 15.52
CA VAL A 129 -11.63 15.10 15.54
C VAL A 129 -12.11 16.36 16.25
N ALA A 130 -13.35 16.79 15.98
CA ALA A 130 -13.94 17.97 16.62
C ALA A 130 -14.13 17.77 18.12
N HIS A 131 -14.70 16.63 18.53
CA HIS A 131 -15.05 16.38 19.93
C HIS A 131 -13.84 16.02 20.80
N THR A 132 -12.90 15.24 20.25
CA THR A 132 -11.79 14.66 21.03
C THR A 132 -10.53 15.52 20.94
N LEU A 133 -10.23 16.06 19.75
CA LEU A 133 -9.01 16.83 19.52
C LEU A 133 -9.25 18.34 19.53
N HIS A 134 -10.51 18.78 19.55
CA HIS A 134 -10.92 20.19 19.56
C HIS A 134 -10.43 20.98 18.33
N TYR A 135 -10.30 20.31 17.18
CA TYR A 135 -10.02 20.97 15.90
C TYR A 135 -11.32 21.33 15.19
N LYS A 136 -11.30 22.43 14.44
CA LYS A 136 -12.37 22.73 13.47
C LYS A 136 -12.34 21.67 12.37
N THR A 137 -13.52 21.33 11.86
CA THR A 137 -13.67 20.42 10.72
C THR A 137 -14.49 21.06 9.61
N SER A 138 -14.26 20.61 8.37
CA SER A 138 -15.12 20.97 7.24
C SER A 138 -16.55 20.50 7.50
N GLN A 139 -17.53 21.32 7.09
CA GLN A 139 -18.96 21.09 7.28
C GLN A 139 -19.63 21.01 5.91
N GLY A 140 -20.34 19.91 5.63
CA GLY A 140 -20.98 19.69 4.33
C GLY A 140 -20.02 19.81 3.13
N ASP A 141 -20.57 20.26 2.00
CA ASP A 141 -19.85 20.35 0.72
C ASP A 141 -19.27 21.75 0.41
N SER A 142 -19.47 22.73 1.30
CA SER A 142 -19.20 24.15 0.99
C SER A 142 -17.78 24.61 1.28
N SER A 143 -16.91 23.76 1.85
CA SER A 143 -15.51 24.11 2.18
C SER A 143 -14.61 22.88 2.31
N PHE A 144 -14.26 22.25 1.20
CA PHE A 144 -13.27 21.16 1.18
C PHE A 144 -11.86 21.70 1.48
N GLY A 145 -11.01 20.82 2.02
CA GLY A 145 -9.58 21.08 2.17
C GLY A 145 -8.88 21.12 0.83
N ASP A 146 -8.05 22.14 0.62
CA ASP A 146 -7.25 22.38 -0.59
C ASP A 146 -5.75 22.14 -0.34
N LEU A 147 -5.40 21.65 0.85
CA LEU A 147 -4.05 21.33 1.29
C LEU A 147 -3.98 19.90 1.81
N TRP A 148 -2.82 19.27 1.63
CA TRP A 148 -2.53 17.92 2.13
C TRP A 148 -1.17 17.89 2.80
N LEU A 149 -1.11 17.30 4.00
CA LEU A 149 0.14 16.92 4.64
C LEU A 149 0.43 15.45 4.35
N PRO A 150 1.50 15.12 3.61
CA PRO A 150 1.98 13.76 3.46
C PRO A 150 2.59 13.27 4.77
N ILE A 151 2.24 12.05 5.18
CA ILE A 151 2.75 11.40 6.38
C ILE A 151 3.13 9.97 6.03
N THR A 152 4.39 9.60 6.21
CA THR A 152 4.82 8.21 6.12
C THR A 152 4.88 7.62 7.52
N VAL A 153 4.08 6.59 7.78
CA VAL A 153 4.11 5.83 9.02
C VAL A 153 5.08 4.67 8.85
N THR A 154 6.09 4.60 9.71
CA THR A 154 7.08 3.52 9.71
C THR A 154 7.22 2.90 11.10
N SER A 155 7.98 1.81 11.23
CA SER A 155 8.32 1.25 12.55
C SER A 155 9.16 2.19 13.42
N LYS A 156 9.75 3.25 12.85
CA LYS A 156 10.54 4.25 13.58
C LYS A 156 9.70 5.45 14.04
N GLY A 157 8.46 5.57 13.58
CA GLY A 157 7.57 6.68 13.87
C GLY A 157 7.05 7.36 12.60
N LEU A 158 6.59 8.61 12.77
CA LEU A 158 5.97 9.42 11.73
C LEU A 158 7.01 10.30 11.03
N GLU A 159 7.06 10.23 9.72
CA GLU A 159 7.86 11.11 8.87
C GLU A 159 6.92 12.03 8.08
N TYR A 160 7.04 13.34 8.31
CA TYR A 160 6.20 14.35 7.66
C TYR A 160 6.87 14.84 6.37
N GLY A 161 6.13 14.79 5.27
CA GLY A 161 6.53 15.41 4.01
C GLY A 161 6.16 16.88 3.95
N GLU A 162 6.64 17.57 2.92
CA GLU A 162 6.24 18.96 2.67
C GLU A 162 4.78 19.03 2.22
N VAL A 163 4.07 20.08 2.63
CA VAL A 163 2.64 20.26 2.32
C VAL A 163 2.43 20.41 0.83
N ILE A 164 1.38 19.76 0.34
CA ILE A 164 0.90 19.81 -1.04
C ILE A 164 -0.32 20.71 -1.08
N GLY A 165 -0.42 21.59 -2.07
CA GLY A 165 -1.62 22.38 -2.32
C GLY A 165 -2.20 22.12 -3.70
N GLU A 166 -3.50 22.38 -3.85
CA GLU A 166 -4.16 22.45 -5.15
C GLU A 166 -4.28 23.91 -5.58
N GLY A 167 -3.85 24.19 -6.82
CA GLY A 167 -4.00 25.52 -7.41
C GLY A 167 -5.43 25.80 -7.86
N MET A 168 -5.62 26.92 -8.57
CA MET A 168 -6.93 27.30 -9.12
C MET A 168 -7.44 26.35 -10.21
N ILE A 169 -6.56 25.54 -10.80
CA ILE A 169 -6.90 24.56 -11.82
C ILE A 169 -7.10 23.21 -11.11
N PRO A 170 -8.26 22.55 -11.25
CA PRO A 170 -8.49 21.24 -10.65
C PRO A 170 -7.42 20.23 -11.05
N ASN A 171 -6.95 19.45 -10.07
CA ASN A 171 -5.86 18.48 -10.17
C ASN A 171 -4.49 19.07 -10.54
N ALA A 172 -4.30 20.39 -10.41
CA ALA A 172 -3.00 21.04 -10.55
C ALA A 172 -2.36 21.21 -9.17
N TYR A 173 -1.60 20.20 -8.76
CA TYR A 173 -0.95 20.17 -7.45
C TYR A 173 0.45 20.79 -7.46
N SER A 174 0.82 21.44 -6.37
CA SER A 174 2.15 22.01 -6.11
C SER A 174 2.67 21.59 -4.74
N GLN A 175 3.99 21.43 -4.66
CA GLN A 175 4.72 21.05 -3.45
C GLN A 175 6.14 21.64 -3.56
N PRO A 176 6.68 22.33 -2.53
CA PRO A 176 6.06 22.58 -1.22
C PRO A 176 5.14 23.80 -1.17
N ILE A 177 4.13 23.72 -0.29
CA ILE A 177 3.41 24.89 0.23
C ILE A 177 3.98 25.24 1.60
N SER A 178 4.45 26.48 1.75
CA SER A 178 4.99 26.96 3.02
C SER A 178 3.88 27.33 3.99
N LEU A 179 3.97 26.83 5.22
CA LEU A 179 3.07 27.18 6.32
C LEU A 179 3.82 27.94 7.42
N GLU A 180 3.09 28.73 8.19
CA GLU A 180 3.61 29.29 9.44
C GLU A 180 3.93 28.17 10.44
N ARG A 181 4.96 28.39 11.25
CA ARG A 181 5.48 27.39 12.21
C ARG A 181 4.39 26.87 13.16
N GLU A 182 3.54 27.74 13.66
CA GLU A 182 2.47 27.36 14.59
C GLU A 182 1.39 26.52 13.91
N SER A 183 0.99 26.88 12.68
CA SER A 183 0.06 26.07 11.89
C SER A 183 0.66 24.69 11.59
N LEU A 184 1.95 24.62 11.23
CA LEU A 184 2.63 23.35 10.97
C LEU A 184 2.74 22.47 12.22
N LYS A 185 3.09 23.05 13.38
CA LYS A 185 3.14 22.34 14.66
C LYS A 185 1.75 21.80 15.05
N SER A 186 0.71 22.62 14.89
CA SER A 186 -0.67 22.22 15.12
C SER A 186 -1.09 21.08 14.18
N LEU A 187 -0.70 21.14 12.91
CA LEU A 187 -0.99 20.13 11.91
C LEU A 187 -0.30 18.78 12.23
N HIS A 188 0.97 18.80 12.64
CA HIS A 188 1.70 17.60 13.05
C HIS A 188 1.06 16.94 14.28
N ARG A 189 0.62 17.74 15.26
CA ARG A 189 -0.09 17.23 16.45
C ARG A 189 -1.40 16.54 16.06
N LEU A 190 -2.20 17.19 15.21
CA LEU A 190 -3.44 16.59 14.68
C LEU A 190 -3.16 15.25 14.00
N ALA A 191 -2.18 15.23 13.08
CA ALA A 191 -1.81 14.01 12.35
C ALA A 191 -1.37 12.88 13.29
N ALA A 192 -0.52 13.18 14.28
CA ALA A 192 -0.03 12.19 15.23
C ALA A 192 -1.18 11.57 16.06
N GLN A 193 -2.03 12.41 16.65
CA GLN A 193 -3.15 11.96 17.48
C GLN A 193 -4.21 11.19 16.68
N LEU A 194 -4.46 11.62 15.44
CA LEU A 194 -5.39 10.95 14.54
C LEU A 194 -4.89 9.55 14.14
N LEU A 195 -3.63 9.43 13.76
CA LEU A 195 -3.03 8.16 13.33
C LEU A 195 -2.85 7.19 14.51
N ASP A 196 -2.53 7.70 15.69
CA ASP A 196 -2.47 6.92 16.93
C ASP A 196 -3.84 6.33 17.29
N ASN A 197 -4.90 7.15 17.26
CA ASN A 197 -6.27 6.68 17.49
C ASN A 197 -6.69 5.57 16.51
N LEU A 198 -6.28 5.70 15.25
CA LEU A 198 -6.57 4.71 14.21
C LEU A 198 -5.71 3.45 14.30
N GLN A 199 -4.69 3.44 15.18
CA GLN A 199 -3.63 2.42 15.21
C GLN A 199 -3.09 2.19 13.80
N ALA A 200 -2.77 3.31 13.13
CA ALA A 200 -2.43 3.33 11.72
C ALA A 200 -1.22 2.43 11.42
N PRO A 201 -1.36 1.40 10.56
CA PRO A 201 -0.24 0.57 10.20
C PRO A 201 0.72 1.32 9.27
N ALA A 202 1.92 0.78 9.06
CA ALA A 202 2.91 1.40 8.18
C ALA A 202 2.35 1.66 6.77
N SER A 203 2.29 2.92 6.34
CA SER A 203 1.75 3.31 5.04
C SER A 203 2.09 4.77 4.76
N VAL A 204 1.65 5.27 3.61
CA VAL A 204 1.62 6.70 3.31
C VAL A 204 0.18 7.18 3.46
N TYR A 205 0.03 8.25 4.24
CA TYR A 205 -1.23 8.93 4.50
C TYR A 205 -1.18 10.35 3.95
N LEU A 206 -2.32 10.86 3.49
CA LEU A 206 -2.49 12.27 3.21
C LEU A 206 -3.57 12.84 4.13
N LEU A 207 -3.18 13.71 5.06
CA LEU A 207 -4.12 14.48 5.88
C LEU A 207 -4.56 15.71 5.09
N GLN A 208 -5.81 15.72 4.65
CA GLN A 208 -6.41 16.85 3.92
C GLN A 208 -6.98 17.87 4.90
N PHE A 209 -6.68 19.14 4.66
CA PHE A 209 -7.07 20.25 5.50
C PHE A 209 -7.16 21.54 4.68
N ARG A 210 -7.65 22.60 5.32
CA ARG A 210 -7.51 23.99 4.86
C ARG A 210 -7.04 24.87 6.01
N LEU A 211 -6.58 26.07 5.68
CA LEU A 211 -6.31 27.09 6.68
C LEU A 211 -7.45 28.12 6.71
N ALA A 212 -8.04 28.32 7.89
CA ALA A 212 -9.03 29.36 8.12
C ALA A 212 -8.49 30.32 9.18
N HIS A 213 -8.17 31.56 8.81
CA HIS A 213 -7.56 32.52 9.74
C HIS A 213 -6.33 31.94 10.46
N ARG A 214 -5.48 31.19 9.72
CA ARG A 214 -4.28 30.47 10.20
C ARG A 214 -4.51 29.25 11.10
N GLU A 215 -5.76 28.92 11.38
CA GLU A 215 -6.13 27.69 12.08
C GLU A 215 -6.29 26.53 11.11
N VAL A 216 -5.81 25.35 11.52
CA VAL A 216 -6.00 24.10 10.78
C VAL A 216 -7.46 23.66 10.90
N VAL A 217 -8.11 23.49 9.75
CA VAL A 217 -9.44 22.88 9.65
C VAL A 217 -9.30 21.52 8.99
N PHE A 218 -9.59 20.45 9.73
CA PHE A 218 -9.51 19.08 9.24
C PHE A 218 -10.65 18.77 8.26
N ASP A 219 -10.33 18.17 7.12
CA ASP A 219 -11.33 17.66 6.17
C ASP A 219 -11.41 16.13 6.25
N ARG A 220 -10.32 15.45 5.89
CA ARG A 220 -10.28 13.98 5.76
C ARG A 220 -8.87 13.43 5.85
N LEU A 221 -8.78 12.13 6.03
CA LEU A 221 -7.53 11.37 5.96
C LEU A 221 -7.62 10.36 4.82
N TRP A 222 -6.61 10.32 3.96
CA TRP A 222 -6.46 9.30 2.92
C TRP A 222 -5.41 8.29 3.35
N PRO A 223 -5.70 6.98 3.34
CA PRO A 223 -4.76 5.93 3.78
C PRO A 223 -3.84 5.41 2.67
N PHE A 224 -3.63 6.21 1.62
CA PHE A 224 -2.78 5.95 0.46
C PHE A 224 -2.36 7.27 -0.20
N PRO A 225 -1.33 7.27 -1.09
CA PRO A 225 -0.96 8.45 -1.87
C PRO A 225 -2.03 8.76 -2.94
N ALA A 226 -3.08 9.48 -2.54
CA ALA A 226 -4.14 9.93 -3.44
C ALA A 226 -3.63 10.93 -4.50
N ALA A 227 -4.51 11.42 -5.37
CA ALA A 227 -4.15 12.29 -6.50
C ALA A 227 -3.15 13.44 -6.18
N PRO A 228 -3.24 14.15 -5.04
CA PRO A 228 -2.28 15.20 -4.69
C PRO A 228 -0.82 14.72 -4.64
N ALA A 229 -0.58 13.45 -4.28
CA ALA A 229 0.76 12.88 -4.17
C ALA A 229 1.54 12.86 -5.50
N ILE A 230 0.87 13.04 -6.64
CA ILE A 230 1.54 13.24 -7.95
C ILE A 230 2.51 14.43 -7.91
N ALA A 231 2.27 15.43 -7.06
CA ALA A 231 3.19 16.56 -6.89
C ALA A 231 4.59 16.12 -6.45
N SER A 232 4.70 15.03 -5.67
CA SER A 232 5.99 14.51 -5.18
C SER A 232 6.90 13.97 -6.30
N LEU A 233 6.34 13.71 -7.49
CA LEU A 233 7.10 13.19 -8.63
C LEU A 233 7.90 14.26 -9.39
N ARG A 234 7.65 15.56 -9.11
CA ARG A 234 8.16 16.67 -9.93
C ARG A 234 9.39 17.38 -9.33
N GLY A 235 9.87 16.97 -8.18
CA GLY A 235 10.94 17.67 -7.46
C GLY A 235 11.93 16.73 -6.77
N GLN A 236 12.66 17.28 -5.81
CA GLN A 236 13.66 16.55 -5.01
C GLN A 236 13.04 15.87 -3.77
N GLN A 237 11.73 15.97 -3.60
CA GLN A 237 11.00 15.35 -2.51
C GLN A 237 10.99 13.83 -2.64
N THR A 238 10.75 13.15 -1.52
CA THR A 238 10.51 11.71 -1.50
C THR A 238 9.30 11.37 -2.36
N ASP A 239 9.47 10.48 -3.34
CA ASP A 239 8.37 9.90 -4.11
C ASP A 239 7.43 9.13 -3.15
N LEU A 240 6.22 9.67 -2.98
CA LEU A 240 5.23 9.13 -2.05
C LEU A 240 4.67 7.77 -2.51
N TYR A 241 4.70 7.45 -3.81
CA TYR A 241 4.31 6.14 -4.31
C TYR A 241 5.39 5.09 -4.04
N ALA A 242 6.66 5.49 -4.14
CA ALA A 242 7.79 4.63 -3.74
C ALA A 242 7.82 4.39 -2.23
N ALA A 243 7.58 5.41 -1.41
CA ALA A 243 7.43 5.27 0.03
C ALA A 243 6.27 4.33 0.40
N TYR A 244 5.13 4.47 -0.27
CA TYR A 244 3.96 3.62 -0.06
C TYR A 244 4.25 2.16 -0.37
N TRP A 245 4.84 1.87 -1.53
CA TRP A 245 5.26 0.51 -1.90
C TRP A 245 6.21 -0.10 -0.86
N ASN A 246 7.20 0.67 -0.40
CA ASN A 246 8.15 0.21 0.60
C ASN A 246 7.48 -0.15 1.94
N CYS A 247 6.42 0.57 2.32
CA CYS A 247 5.64 0.24 3.51
C CYS A 247 4.87 -1.08 3.33
N LEU A 248 4.14 -1.22 2.21
CA LEU A 248 3.34 -2.42 1.93
C LEU A 248 4.20 -3.68 1.83
N ARG A 249 5.35 -3.60 1.14
CA ARG A 249 6.28 -4.74 1.01
C ARG A 249 6.79 -5.22 2.36
N ARG A 250 7.13 -4.29 3.27
CA ARG A 250 7.59 -4.64 4.62
C ARG A 250 6.49 -5.31 5.43
N GLN A 251 5.23 -4.86 5.29
CA GLN A 251 4.10 -5.51 5.95
C GLN A 251 3.90 -6.93 5.45
N ALA A 252 3.91 -7.14 4.13
CA ALA A 252 3.76 -8.48 3.55
C ALA A 252 4.84 -9.44 4.05
N MET A 253 6.10 -8.98 4.14
CA MET A 253 7.19 -9.79 4.69
C MET A 253 6.97 -10.17 6.16
N LEU A 254 6.43 -9.27 6.98
CA LEU A 254 6.14 -9.53 8.38
C LEU A 254 4.98 -10.51 8.55
N ASP A 255 3.90 -10.35 7.77
CA ASP A 255 2.74 -11.25 7.80
C ASP A 255 3.14 -12.68 7.41
N HIS A 256 4.03 -12.84 6.42
CA HIS A 256 4.54 -14.16 6.02
C HIS A 256 5.48 -14.78 7.05
N SER A 257 6.21 -13.97 7.83
CA SER A 257 7.08 -14.45 8.90
C SER A 257 6.33 -14.95 10.15
N LEU A 258 5.08 -14.50 10.34
CA LEU A 258 4.21 -14.88 11.46
C LEU A 258 3.34 -16.12 11.17
N ALA A 259 3.36 -16.62 9.94
CA ALA A 259 2.57 -17.78 9.50
C ALA A 259 3.37 -19.11 9.53
N ILE A 260 4.56 -19.12 10.12
CA ILE A 260 5.45 -20.29 10.27
C ILE A 260 5.46 -20.75 11.72
#